data_AF-A0A2P2LMW4-F1
#
_entry.id   AF-A0A2P2LMW4-F1
#
_cell.length_a   1.000
_cell.length_b   1.000
_cell.length_c   1.000
_cell.angle_alpha   90.00
_cell.angle_beta   90.00
_cell.angle_gamma   90.00
#
_symmetry.space_group_name_H-M   'P 1'
#
loop_
_entity.id
_entity.type
_entity.pdbx_description
1 polymer ?
#
loop_
_entity_poly.entity_id
_entity_poly.type
_entity_poly.pdbx_seq_one_letter_code
_entity_poly.pdbx_strand_id
1 'polypeptide(L)'
;MKTQSDSSLLSAVRSSRREKILEVDGTVTTQPVLEHVAISTWPGRLTLTDHALYFEALRVVSYDKPKSYDLSDDLKQIVKPELTGPWGTRLFDKAVFYKSISLSEPVVLEFPELKGHTRRDYWLAIIREVLYAHRFIKKFRITGAARDEAISKAVLGILRLQAIRDISYANSPCFESLLMFNLCDQLPGGDLILETLANMSSAKELDRTNNYNAGGGMSSVSALTMVSNLGFVLGTSSSDSHEAGLAVGDLVVGEISELERAVKESRSSYKKAVLAQETVDGVKVDGIDTNLAVMKELLFPVMEAGKGLLSLAYWEDPVKSLVFCLFFSYVIWRGWVGYALGTVMIFFAVFMVLTQCYNQGRPVDTLKVIAPPPMNAMEQLLAVQNAITQVEQLIQDGNIVLLKLRALLLSIFPQATERLAFILLCMALILVFIPIKYIVLFLFLETFTRYSPPRRASAERIARRLREWWFSIPAAPVVLEREKDDKKKK
;
A
#
# COMPACT_ATOMS: atom_id res chain seq x y z
N MET A 1 -14.30 21.24 24.72
CA MET A 1 -12.99 21.39 24.06
C MET A 1 -11.99 21.94 25.06
N LYS A 2 -10.76 21.41 25.08
CA LYS A 2 -9.66 21.94 25.90
C LYS A 2 -9.25 23.30 25.34
N THR A 3 -9.83 24.38 25.86
CA THR A 3 -9.64 25.77 25.41
C THR A 3 -8.32 26.40 25.88
N GLN A 4 -7.33 25.61 26.28
CA GLN A 4 -6.06 26.14 26.77
C GLN A 4 -4.99 26.06 25.70
N SER A 5 -5.01 26.99 24.75
CA SER A 5 -3.78 27.43 24.09
C SER A 5 -3.99 28.58 23.11
N ASP A 6 -4.29 29.75 23.64
CA ASP A 6 -3.92 30.99 22.96
C ASP A 6 -2.43 31.24 23.21
N SER A 7 -1.55 30.46 22.57
CA SER A 7 -0.19 30.96 22.34
C SER A 7 -0.35 32.12 21.34
N SER A 8 0.15 33.31 21.68
CA SER A 8 -0.01 34.53 20.88
C SER A 8 0.53 34.40 19.44
N LEU A 9 1.44 33.45 19.21
CA LEU A 9 2.02 33.15 17.90
C LEU A 9 1.10 32.28 17.04
N LEU A 10 0.46 31.26 17.61
CA LEU A 10 -0.45 30.37 16.89
C LEU A 10 -1.80 31.05 16.64
N SER A 11 -2.23 31.94 17.54
CA SER A 11 -3.44 32.75 17.34
C SER A 11 -3.31 33.71 16.14
N ALA A 12 -2.12 34.31 15.92
CA ALA A 12 -1.87 35.17 14.77
C ALA A 12 -1.97 34.41 13.43
N VAL A 13 -1.36 33.22 13.35
CA VAL A 13 -1.39 32.37 12.14
C VAL A 13 -2.82 31.87 11.88
N ARG A 14 -3.51 31.34 12.91
CA ARG A 14 -4.91 30.88 12.80
C ARG A 14 -5.87 31.98 12.39
N SER A 15 -5.74 33.17 12.97
CA SER A 15 -6.68 34.28 12.72
C SER A 15 -6.71 34.69 11.25
N SER A 16 -5.58 34.55 10.54
CA SER A 16 -5.51 34.82 9.10
C SER A 16 -6.34 33.82 8.26
N ARG A 17 -6.39 32.55 8.68
CA ARG A 17 -7.10 31.46 7.99
C ARG A 17 -8.46 31.10 8.59
N ARG A 18 -8.86 31.77 9.69
CA ARG A 18 -10.10 31.52 10.47
C ARG A 18 -10.29 30.05 10.88
N GLU A 19 -9.19 29.36 11.17
CA GLU A 19 -9.23 27.94 11.52
C GLU A 19 -9.87 27.73 12.90
N LYS A 20 -10.28 26.49 13.20
CA LYS A 20 -10.83 26.08 14.51
C LYS A 20 -9.94 25.01 15.15
N ILE A 21 -9.61 25.15 16.44
CA ILE A 21 -8.81 24.14 17.17
C ILE A 21 -9.72 22.96 17.51
N LEU A 22 -9.28 21.75 17.18
CA LEU A 22 -10.01 20.52 17.41
C LEU A 22 -9.47 19.74 18.62
N GLU A 23 -8.16 19.54 18.69
CA GLU A 23 -7.48 18.83 19.78
C GLU A 23 -6.10 19.45 20.06
N VAL A 24 -5.68 19.38 21.32
CA VAL A 24 -4.35 19.80 21.77
C VAL A 24 -3.77 18.73 22.70
N ASP A 25 -2.51 18.36 22.48
CA ASP A 25 -1.78 17.37 23.28
C ASP A 25 -0.29 17.76 23.42
N GLY A 26 0.37 17.29 24.47
CA GLY A 26 1.72 17.74 24.84
C GLY A 26 1.74 19.05 25.63
N THR A 27 0.65 19.37 26.33
CA THR A 27 0.56 20.46 27.33
C THR A 27 1.13 20.05 28.68
N VAL A 28 1.25 20.96 29.65
CA VAL A 28 1.80 20.70 31.01
C VAL A 28 1.12 19.51 31.72
N THR A 29 -0.14 19.23 31.41
CA THR A 29 -0.92 18.14 32.03
C THR A 29 -0.81 16.79 31.31
N THR A 30 -0.16 16.75 30.15
CA THR A 30 -0.07 15.58 29.26
C THR A 30 1.38 15.31 28.88
N GLN A 31 1.76 14.06 28.61
CA GLN A 31 3.13 13.77 28.16
C GLN A 31 3.45 14.52 26.84
N PRO A 32 4.66 15.04 26.64
CA PRO A 32 5.02 15.73 25.41
C PRO A 32 4.95 14.80 24.19
N VAL A 33 4.62 15.36 23.02
CA VAL A 33 4.72 14.68 21.73
C VAL A 33 6.14 14.87 21.22
N LEU A 34 6.76 13.80 20.72
CA LEU A 34 8.13 13.85 20.19
C LEU A 34 8.07 13.94 18.67
N GLU A 35 8.62 15.02 18.11
CA GLU A 35 8.79 15.17 16.67
C GLU A 35 10.18 14.70 16.26
N HIS A 36 10.23 13.70 15.40
CA HIS A 36 11.45 13.21 14.78
C HIS A 36 11.56 13.74 13.35
N VAL A 37 12.65 14.46 13.09
CA VAL A 37 13.02 14.95 11.76
C VAL A 37 14.45 14.48 11.47
N ALA A 38 14.59 13.59 10.49
CA ALA A 38 15.81 12.84 10.22
C ALA A 38 16.39 12.15 11.47
N ILE A 39 17.42 12.75 12.09
CA ILE A 39 18.15 12.21 13.25
C ILE A 39 17.81 12.98 14.54
N SER A 40 17.08 14.10 14.42
CA SER A 40 16.80 14.99 15.55
C SER A 40 15.41 14.73 16.14
N THR A 41 15.32 14.67 17.46
CA THR A 41 14.06 14.51 18.20
C THR A 41 13.77 15.75 19.04
N TRP A 42 12.59 16.34 18.88
CA TRP A 42 12.16 17.54 19.59
C TRP A 42 10.89 17.25 20.40
N PRO A 43 10.90 17.42 21.74
CA PRO A 43 9.68 17.37 22.52
C PRO A 43 8.87 18.64 22.31
N GLY A 44 7.55 18.53 22.22
CA GLY A 44 6.68 19.67 22.00
C GLY A 44 5.21 19.39 22.17
N ARG A 45 4.43 20.40 21.80
CA ARG A 45 2.98 20.40 21.82
C ARG A 45 2.43 20.27 20.40
N LEU A 46 1.44 19.42 20.22
CA LEU A 46 0.75 19.20 18.96
C LEU A 46 -0.67 19.78 19.04
N THR A 47 -1.04 20.56 18.02
CA THR A 47 -2.37 21.17 17.91
C THR A 47 -2.96 20.82 16.55
N LEU A 48 -4.13 20.17 16.54
CA LEU A 48 -4.90 19.90 15.32
C LEU A 48 -5.95 20.98 15.12
N THR A 49 -6.00 21.54 13.92
CA THR A 49 -7.10 22.41 13.47
C THR A 49 -7.95 21.70 12.42
N ASP A 50 -9.02 22.35 11.99
CA ASP A 50 -9.85 21.93 10.88
C ASP A 50 -9.15 22.03 9.50
N HIS A 51 -7.94 22.58 9.41
CA HIS A 51 -7.19 22.75 8.15
C HIS A 51 -5.75 22.24 8.19
N ALA A 52 -5.08 22.28 9.35
CA ALA A 52 -3.66 21.97 9.45
C ALA A 52 -3.31 21.37 10.81
N LEU A 53 -2.10 20.82 10.88
CA LEU A 53 -1.48 20.33 12.10
C LEU A 53 -0.31 21.24 12.47
N TYR A 54 -0.30 21.73 13.70
CA TYR A 54 0.75 22.63 14.20
C TYR A 54 1.57 21.95 15.29
N PHE A 55 2.89 22.05 15.17
CA PHE A 55 3.83 21.57 16.18
C PHE A 55 4.63 22.73 16.77
N GLU A 56 4.57 22.87 18.10
CA GLU A 56 5.29 23.87 18.88
C GLU A 56 6.36 23.17 19.74
N ALA A 57 7.64 23.28 19.35
CA ALA A 57 8.74 22.68 20.11
C ALA A 57 8.90 23.37 21.49
N LEU A 58 9.11 22.56 22.53
CA LEU A 58 9.28 23.03 23.91
C LEU A 58 10.71 23.54 24.11
N ARG A 59 10.88 24.81 24.48
CA ARG A 59 12.12 25.36 25.03
C ARG A 59 12.01 25.49 26.55
N VAL A 60 13.14 25.79 27.21
CA VAL A 60 13.29 25.83 28.68
C VAL A 60 12.20 26.64 29.41
N VAL A 61 11.62 27.68 28.78
CA VAL A 61 10.56 28.52 29.39
C VAL A 61 9.45 28.93 28.40
N SER A 62 9.60 28.70 27.09
CA SER A 62 8.64 29.14 26.05
C SER A 62 8.53 28.13 24.90
N TYR A 63 7.49 28.27 24.08
CA TYR A 63 7.34 27.50 22.85
C TYR A 63 8.03 28.21 21.69
N ASP A 64 8.64 27.45 20.78
CA ASP A 64 9.19 27.98 19.54
C ASP A 64 8.08 28.35 18.54
N LYS A 65 8.45 28.98 17.42
CA LYS A 65 7.50 29.25 16.33
C LYS A 65 6.83 27.95 15.86
N PRO A 66 5.50 27.94 15.68
CA PRO A 66 4.79 26.73 15.28
C PRO A 66 5.20 26.30 13.87
N LYS A 67 5.60 25.03 13.71
CA LYS A 67 5.73 24.39 12.40
C LYS A 67 4.34 24.00 11.92
N SER A 68 3.99 24.39 10.69
CA SER A 68 2.68 24.11 10.09
C SER A 68 2.75 22.98 9.07
N TYR A 69 1.91 21.97 9.26
CA TYR A 69 1.71 20.86 8.35
C TYR A 69 0.31 20.94 7.74
N ASP A 70 0.22 21.36 6.47
CA ASP A 70 -1.07 21.60 5.82
C ASP A 70 -1.78 20.28 5.47
N LEU A 71 -3.03 20.15 5.91
CA LEU A 71 -3.93 19.03 5.57
C LEU A 71 -4.97 19.43 4.51
N SER A 72 -5.13 20.74 4.30
CA SER A 72 -6.14 21.32 3.42
C SER A 72 -5.67 21.47 1.99
N ASP A 73 -4.35 21.60 1.72
CA ASP A 73 -3.75 21.75 0.38
C ASP A 73 -3.44 20.41 -0.32
N ASP A 74 -3.29 20.37 -1.65
CA ASP A 74 -3.11 19.11 -2.40
C ASP A 74 -1.61 18.81 -2.53
N LEU A 75 -1.03 18.40 -1.40
CA LEU A 75 0.40 18.19 -1.27
C LEU A 75 0.77 16.70 -1.32
N LYS A 76 -0.13 15.86 -1.85
CA LYS A 76 -0.02 14.39 -1.86
C LYS A 76 0.40 13.85 -0.50
N GLN A 77 -0.29 14.31 0.55
CA GLN A 77 0.04 13.96 1.92
C GLN A 77 -0.15 12.47 2.17
N ILE A 78 0.80 11.86 2.88
CA ILE A 78 0.74 10.46 3.32
C ILE A 78 0.77 10.45 4.83
N VAL A 79 -0.29 9.92 5.44
CA VAL A 79 -0.43 9.76 6.90
C VAL A 79 -0.66 8.29 7.25
N LYS A 80 0.34 7.67 7.88
CA LYS A 80 0.33 6.24 8.23
C LYS A 80 0.94 5.99 9.61
N PRO A 81 0.57 4.88 10.27
CA PRO A 81 1.28 4.46 11.47
C PRO A 81 2.72 4.08 11.13
N GLU A 82 3.65 4.37 12.03
CA GLU A 82 5.07 4.05 11.89
C GLU A 82 5.63 3.47 13.19
N LEU A 83 6.54 2.51 13.04
CA LEU A 83 7.17 1.78 14.13
C LEU A 83 8.45 2.52 14.54
N THR A 84 8.52 3.03 15.76
CA THR A 84 9.71 3.74 16.29
C THR A 84 10.73 2.82 16.98
N GLY A 85 10.42 1.52 17.06
CA GLY A 85 11.23 0.55 17.77
C GLY A 85 12.48 0.13 17.00
N PRO A 86 13.58 -0.22 17.72
CA PRO A 86 14.66 -0.98 17.11
C PRO A 86 14.05 -2.23 16.48
N TRP A 87 14.37 -2.49 15.21
CA TRP A 87 13.90 -3.66 14.45
C TRP A 87 12.43 -3.66 14.00
N GLY A 88 11.70 -2.53 14.03
CA GLY A 88 10.34 -2.46 13.51
C GLY A 88 9.36 -3.38 14.25
N THR A 89 9.59 -3.61 15.54
CA THR A 89 8.73 -4.47 16.36
C THR A 89 7.46 -3.74 16.78
N ARG A 90 6.30 -4.42 16.69
CA ARG A 90 4.96 -3.86 17.00
C ARG A 90 4.79 -3.33 18.43
N LEU A 91 5.71 -3.64 19.33
CA LEU A 91 5.75 -3.10 20.69
C LEU A 91 6.02 -1.58 20.73
N PHE A 92 6.56 -1.02 19.64
CA PHE A 92 6.88 0.40 19.50
C PHE A 92 6.07 1.05 18.37
N ASP A 93 4.82 0.62 18.17
CA ASP A 93 3.85 1.22 17.26
C ASP A 93 3.29 2.54 17.81
N LYS A 94 4.18 3.51 18.10
CA LYS A 94 3.88 4.73 18.86
C LYS A 94 3.92 6.00 18.02
N ALA A 95 4.16 5.93 16.72
CA ALA A 95 4.25 7.13 15.90
C ALA A 95 3.28 7.20 14.72
N VAL A 96 3.02 8.44 14.32
CA VAL A 96 2.34 8.83 13.09
C VAL A 96 3.37 9.43 12.15
N PHE A 97 3.50 8.84 10.96
CA PHE A 97 4.33 9.36 9.89
C PHE A 97 3.52 10.34 9.04
N TYR A 98 4.10 11.50 8.77
CA TYR A 98 3.59 12.52 7.86
C TYR A 98 4.64 12.83 6.79
N LYS A 99 4.21 12.75 5.53
CA LYS A 99 5.02 13.18 4.37
C LYS A 99 4.16 14.00 3.42
N SER A 100 4.75 15.06 2.86
CA SER A 100 4.13 15.99 1.92
C SER A 100 5.17 16.44 0.90
N ILE A 101 4.76 16.87 -0.30
CA ILE A 101 5.68 17.47 -1.30
C ILE A 101 6.30 18.79 -0.83
N SER A 102 5.67 19.48 0.13
CA SER A 102 6.18 20.73 0.68
C SER A 102 7.35 20.52 1.66
N LEU A 103 7.57 19.28 2.10
CA LEU A 103 8.63 18.93 3.04
C LEU A 103 9.74 18.15 2.33
N SER A 104 10.99 18.57 2.53
CA SER A 104 12.17 17.84 2.03
C SER A 104 12.37 16.52 2.77
N GLU A 105 12.08 16.50 4.08
CA GLU A 105 12.23 15.34 4.96
C GLU A 105 10.88 14.94 5.55
N PRO A 106 10.58 13.63 5.67
CA PRO A 106 9.38 13.17 6.34
C PRO A 106 9.46 13.44 7.85
N VAL A 107 8.31 13.63 8.45
CA VAL A 107 8.17 13.92 9.89
C VAL A 107 7.51 12.72 10.56
N VAL A 108 8.08 12.28 11.68
CA VAL A 108 7.51 11.21 12.50
C VAL A 108 7.14 11.78 13.86
N LEU A 109 5.84 11.80 14.15
CA LEU A 109 5.28 12.28 15.41
C LEU A 109 5.05 11.08 16.32
N GLU A 110 5.91 10.93 17.33
CA GLU A 110 5.81 9.87 18.33
C GLU A 110 5.00 10.33 19.54
N PHE A 111 4.10 9.45 19.97
CA PHE A 111 3.23 9.60 21.12
C PHE A 111 3.66 8.61 22.21
N PRO A 112 4.51 9.03 23.17
CA PRO A 112 4.93 8.16 24.25
C PRO A 112 3.71 7.63 25.03
N GLU A 113 3.66 6.31 25.20
CA GLU A 113 2.71 5.59 26.06
C GLU A 113 3.44 4.43 26.76
N LEU A 114 3.13 4.16 28.02
CA LEU A 114 3.75 3.07 28.79
C LEU A 114 3.32 1.69 28.27
N LYS A 115 2.05 1.54 27.88
CA LYS A 115 1.48 0.30 27.35
C LYS A 115 0.36 0.62 26.37
N GLY A 116 0.39 0.01 25.18
CA GLY A 116 -0.61 0.21 24.13
C GLY A 116 -0.18 1.19 23.05
N HIS A 117 -1.15 1.52 22.19
CA HIS A 117 -1.01 2.41 21.04
C HIS A 117 -2.26 3.28 20.85
N THR A 118 -3.07 3.45 21.90
CA THR A 118 -4.41 4.04 21.82
C THR A 118 -4.36 5.55 21.60
N ARG A 119 -3.40 6.27 22.22
CA ARG A 119 -3.18 7.70 21.95
C ARG A 119 -2.72 7.94 20.52
N ARG A 120 -1.86 7.06 19.98
CA ARG A 120 -1.40 7.12 18.59
C ARG A 120 -2.54 6.86 17.63
N ASP A 121 -3.35 5.82 17.85
CA ASP A 121 -4.53 5.51 17.03
C ASP A 121 -5.54 6.65 17.02
N TYR A 122 -5.81 7.24 18.19
CA TYR A 122 -6.70 8.38 18.31
C TYR A 122 -6.22 9.55 17.44
N TRP A 123 -4.95 9.96 17.61
CA TRP A 123 -4.36 11.05 16.84
C TRP A 123 -4.33 10.74 15.34
N LEU A 124 -3.97 9.51 14.96
CA LEU A 124 -3.99 9.06 13.57
C LEU A 124 -5.39 9.19 12.96
N ALA A 125 -6.42 8.76 13.68
CA ALA A 125 -7.81 8.77 13.21
C ALA A 125 -8.33 10.20 13.00
N ILE A 126 -8.10 11.11 13.95
CA ILE A 126 -8.56 12.52 13.84
C ILE A 126 -7.79 13.30 12.76
N ILE A 127 -6.48 13.04 12.59
CA ILE A 127 -5.68 13.66 11.51
C ILE A 127 -6.19 13.18 10.15
N ARG A 128 -6.46 11.87 10.02
CA ARG A 128 -7.02 11.27 8.80
C ARG A 128 -8.39 11.82 8.48
N GLU A 129 -9.27 11.99 9.46
CA GLU A 129 -10.61 12.53 9.23
C GLU A 129 -10.55 13.94 8.61
N VAL A 130 -9.72 14.84 9.15
CA VAL A 130 -9.54 16.18 8.59
C VAL A 130 -8.96 16.10 7.18
N LEU A 131 -7.91 15.30 6.98
CA LEU A 131 -7.27 15.11 5.68
C LEU A 131 -8.26 14.59 4.61
N TYR A 132 -9.03 13.56 4.96
CA TYR A 132 -9.99 12.93 4.05
C TYR A 132 -11.20 13.81 3.78
N ALA A 133 -11.65 14.63 4.74
CA ALA A 133 -12.67 15.63 4.52
C ALA A 133 -12.24 16.66 3.45
N HIS A 134 -11.02 17.20 3.55
CA HIS A 134 -10.48 18.12 2.53
C HIS A 134 -10.24 17.43 1.18
N ARG A 135 -9.78 16.17 1.19
CA ARG A 135 -9.64 15.37 -0.03
C ARG A 135 -10.98 15.13 -0.71
N PHE A 136 -12.03 14.85 0.05
CA PHE A 136 -13.41 14.71 -0.42
C PHE A 136 -13.89 16.00 -1.08
N ILE A 137 -13.77 17.13 -0.38
CA ILE A 137 -14.16 18.46 -0.89
C ILE A 137 -13.50 18.75 -2.24
N LYS A 138 -12.20 18.46 -2.37
CA LYS A 138 -11.47 18.66 -3.62
C LYS A 138 -11.85 17.70 -4.72
N LYS A 139 -11.97 16.40 -4.40
CA LYS A 139 -12.31 15.35 -5.35
C LYS A 139 -13.62 15.68 -6.07
N PHE A 140 -14.61 16.17 -5.33
CA PHE A 140 -15.93 16.53 -5.86
C PHE A 140 -16.11 18.03 -6.14
N ARG A 141 -15.03 18.84 -6.01
CA ARG A 141 -15.04 20.30 -6.25
C ARG A 141 -16.18 21.04 -5.52
N ILE A 142 -16.42 20.67 -4.27
CA ILE A 142 -17.49 21.24 -3.45
C ILE A 142 -17.07 22.65 -3.00
N THR A 143 -17.93 23.64 -3.24
CA THR A 143 -17.69 25.05 -2.90
C THR A 143 -18.79 25.62 -2.03
N GLY A 144 -18.55 26.78 -1.40
CA GLY A 144 -19.58 27.50 -0.64
C GLY A 144 -20.05 26.79 0.63
N ALA A 145 -21.35 26.87 0.92
CA ALA A 145 -21.91 26.39 2.18
C ALA A 145 -21.84 24.84 2.32
N ALA A 146 -21.85 24.10 1.20
CA ALA A 146 -21.67 22.65 1.22
C ALA A 146 -20.25 22.24 1.68
N ARG A 147 -19.23 23.06 1.38
CA ARG A 147 -17.86 22.87 1.89
C ARG A 147 -17.84 23.01 3.41
N ASP A 148 -18.42 24.08 3.92
CA ASP A 148 -18.48 24.35 5.36
C ASP A 148 -19.31 23.29 6.10
N GLU A 149 -20.35 22.74 5.45
CA GLU A 149 -21.12 21.60 5.97
C GLU A 149 -20.27 20.32 6.06
N ALA A 150 -19.46 20.00 5.04
CA ALA A 150 -18.58 18.84 5.05
C ALA A 150 -17.51 18.94 6.14
N ILE A 151 -16.88 20.11 6.30
CA ILE A 151 -15.93 20.37 7.39
C ILE A 151 -16.64 20.26 8.74
N SER A 152 -17.84 20.83 8.87
CA SER A 152 -18.63 20.74 10.11
C SER A 152 -19.00 19.29 10.47
N LYS A 153 -19.30 18.44 9.49
CA LYS A 153 -19.52 17.00 9.71
C LYS A 153 -18.29 16.29 10.27
N ALA A 154 -17.10 16.58 9.72
CA ALA A 154 -15.83 16.05 10.24
C ALA A 154 -15.58 16.53 11.68
N VAL A 155 -15.78 17.82 11.95
CA VAL A 155 -15.60 18.41 13.28
C VAL A 155 -16.57 17.80 14.31
N LEU A 156 -17.85 17.65 13.97
CA LEU A 156 -18.83 16.99 14.84
C LEU A 156 -18.49 15.51 15.06
N GLY A 157 -17.95 14.82 14.06
CA GLY A 157 -17.44 13.46 14.18
C GLY A 157 -16.31 13.35 15.21
N ILE A 158 -15.35 14.28 15.17
CA ILE A 158 -14.24 14.34 16.12
C ILE A 158 -14.73 14.69 17.53
N LEU A 159 -15.65 15.66 17.67
CA LEU A 159 -16.24 16.02 18.96
C LEU A 159 -17.02 14.84 19.58
N ARG A 160 -17.76 14.09 18.76
CA ARG A 160 -18.44 12.85 19.20
C ARG A 160 -17.42 11.81 19.68
N LEU A 161 -16.31 11.65 18.95
CA LEU A 161 -15.24 10.72 19.33
C LEU A 161 -14.61 11.11 20.67
N GLN A 162 -14.33 12.41 20.88
CA GLN A 162 -13.85 12.95 22.15
C GLN A 162 -14.81 12.62 23.29
N ALA A 163 -16.10 12.89 23.12
CA ALA A 163 -17.12 12.61 24.13
C ALA A 163 -17.21 11.11 24.47
N ILE A 164 -17.18 10.23 23.46
CA ILE A 164 -17.20 8.77 23.68
C ILE A 164 -15.96 8.32 24.44
N ARG A 165 -14.78 8.86 24.10
CA ARG A 165 -13.52 8.55 24.77
C ARG A 165 -13.54 8.98 26.24
N ASP A 166 -14.05 10.17 26.54
CA ASP A 166 -14.12 10.68 27.90
C ASP A 166 -15.09 9.86 28.79
N ILE A 167 -16.12 9.26 28.19
CA ILE A 167 -17.09 8.40 28.89
C ILE A 167 -16.57 6.95 29.03
N SER A 168 -15.73 6.48 28.10
CA SER A 168 -15.33 5.07 28.01
C SER A 168 -14.02 4.80 28.76
N TYR A 169 -14.09 4.25 29.97
CA TYR A 169 -12.91 3.93 30.80
C TYR A 169 -12.27 2.55 30.54
N ALA A 170 -12.93 1.64 29.80
CA ALA A 170 -12.54 0.22 29.77
C ALA A 170 -12.27 -0.39 28.38
N ASN A 171 -12.90 0.11 27.31
CA ASN A 171 -12.76 -0.44 25.97
C ASN A 171 -12.03 0.56 25.08
N SER A 172 -10.99 0.10 24.36
CA SER A 172 -10.39 0.89 23.29
C SER A 172 -11.44 1.08 22.19
N PRO A 173 -11.98 2.29 21.96
CA PRO A 173 -12.95 2.47 20.89
C PRO A 173 -12.23 2.27 19.55
N CYS A 174 -12.87 1.61 18.59
CA CYS A 174 -12.40 1.61 17.21
C CYS A 174 -12.54 3.03 16.65
N PHE A 175 -11.50 3.86 16.82
CA PHE A 175 -11.54 5.27 16.45
C PHE A 175 -11.87 5.47 14.96
N GLU A 176 -11.44 4.54 14.11
CA GLU A 176 -11.64 4.60 12.66
C GLU A 176 -13.11 4.44 12.24
N SER A 177 -13.91 3.66 12.98
CA SER A 177 -15.31 3.39 12.61
C SER A 177 -16.29 4.49 13.01
N LEU A 178 -15.86 5.43 13.85
CA LEU A 178 -16.69 6.53 14.35
C LEU A 178 -16.57 7.80 13.50
N LEU A 179 -15.56 7.86 12.62
CA LEU A 179 -15.21 9.01 11.80
C LEU A 179 -15.65 8.74 10.35
N MET A 180 -16.45 9.65 9.77
CA MET A 180 -17.18 9.38 8.54
C MET A 180 -16.24 9.25 7.34
N PHE A 181 -15.35 10.22 7.16
CA PHE A 181 -14.48 10.28 5.99
C PHE A 181 -13.34 9.25 6.08
N ASN A 182 -12.80 9.02 7.28
CA ASN A 182 -11.82 7.98 7.55
C ASN A 182 -12.39 6.57 7.29
N LEU A 183 -13.61 6.30 7.77
CA LEU A 183 -14.27 5.02 7.52
C LEU A 183 -14.53 4.79 6.02
N CYS A 184 -14.97 5.82 5.28
CA CYS A 184 -15.23 5.67 3.85
C CYS A 184 -13.97 5.40 3.02
N ASP A 185 -12.80 5.87 3.43
CA ASP A 185 -11.54 5.55 2.71
C ASP A 185 -11.10 4.09 2.95
N GLN A 186 -11.49 3.50 4.09
CA GLN A 186 -11.11 2.14 4.48
C GLN A 186 -12.11 1.07 4.02
N LEU A 187 -13.38 1.43 3.83
CA LEU A 187 -14.44 0.48 3.46
C LEU A 187 -14.40 0.09 1.97
N PRO A 188 -14.63 -1.19 1.63
CA PRO A 188 -14.88 -1.59 0.25
C PRO A 188 -16.18 -0.96 -0.25
N GLY A 189 -16.08 -0.15 -1.31
CA GLY A 189 -17.21 0.63 -1.85
C GLY A 189 -17.50 1.94 -1.11
N GLY A 190 -16.58 2.43 -0.27
CA GLY A 190 -16.74 3.72 0.39
C GLY A 190 -16.62 4.92 -0.55
N ASP A 191 -16.02 4.74 -1.73
CA ASP A 191 -16.03 5.72 -2.82
C ASP A 191 -17.46 6.01 -3.32
N LEU A 192 -18.31 4.99 -3.45
CA LEU A 192 -19.72 5.13 -3.81
C LEU A 192 -20.52 5.90 -2.74
N ILE A 193 -20.19 5.71 -1.46
CA ILE A 193 -20.81 6.46 -0.35
C ILE A 193 -20.44 7.94 -0.45
N LEU A 194 -19.17 8.25 -0.72
CA LEU A 194 -18.72 9.62 -0.88
C LEU A 194 -19.34 10.27 -2.12
N GLU A 195 -19.44 9.54 -3.23
CA GLU A 195 -20.08 10.03 -4.45
C GLU A 195 -21.56 10.35 -4.24
N THR A 196 -22.32 9.46 -3.59
CA THR A 196 -23.74 9.72 -3.26
C THR A 196 -23.89 10.91 -2.32
N LEU A 197 -23.00 11.07 -1.32
CA LEU A 197 -22.95 12.25 -0.46
C LEU A 197 -22.72 13.55 -1.24
N ALA A 198 -21.79 13.55 -2.20
CA ALA A 198 -21.50 14.70 -3.04
C ALA A 198 -22.67 15.04 -3.97
N ASN A 199 -23.30 14.04 -4.59
CA ASN A 199 -24.46 14.22 -5.46
C ASN A 199 -25.66 14.80 -4.71
N MET A 200 -25.92 14.33 -3.48
CA MET A 200 -26.97 14.94 -2.64
C MET A 200 -26.67 16.39 -2.27
N SER A 201 -25.40 16.76 -2.07
CA SER A 201 -25.04 18.15 -1.79
C SER A 201 -25.21 19.08 -3.01
N SER A 202 -24.89 18.60 -4.22
CA SER A 202 -25.00 19.38 -5.45
C SER A 202 -26.43 19.49 -5.99
N ALA A 203 -27.21 18.40 -5.95
CA ALA A 203 -28.63 18.43 -6.31
C ALA A 203 -29.41 19.47 -5.50
N LYS A 204 -29.04 19.63 -4.22
CA LYS A 204 -29.67 20.59 -3.32
C LYS A 204 -29.25 22.04 -3.57
N GLU A 205 -28.01 22.31 -4.00
CA GLU A 205 -27.63 23.66 -4.45
C GLU A 205 -28.44 24.08 -5.69
N LEU A 206 -28.74 23.13 -6.57
CA LEU A 206 -29.58 23.35 -7.75
C LEU A 206 -31.06 23.58 -7.37
N ASP A 207 -31.63 22.76 -6.48
CA ASP A 207 -33.02 22.91 -6.03
C ASP A 207 -33.25 24.22 -5.26
N ARG A 208 -32.25 24.66 -4.49
CA ARG A 208 -32.27 25.96 -3.78
C ARG A 208 -32.30 27.15 -4.73
N THR A 209 -31.74 27.00 -5.93
CA THR A 209 -31.79 28.03 -6.98
C THR A 209 -33.18 28.10 -7.63
N ASN A 210 -33.91 26.98 -7.65
CA ASN A 210 -35.17 26.84 -8.39
C ASN A 210 -36.43 27.02 -7.52
N ASN A 211 -36.38 26.77 -6.20
CA ASN A 211 -37.57 26.80 -5.33
C ASN A 211 -37.44 27.74 -4.13
N TYR A 212 -37.99 28.95 -4.25
CA TYR A 212 -38.33 29.80 -3.11
C TYR A 212 -39.72 29.49 -2.51
N ASN A 213 -40.51 28.61 -3.13
CA ASN A 213 -41.89 28.30 -2.73
C ASN A 213 -42.18 26.79 -2.83
N ALA A 214 -41.72 25.98 -1.87
CA ALA A 214 -42.25 24.64 -1.68
C ALA A 214 -42.34 24.34 -0.17
N GLY A 215 -43.57 24.25 0.32
CA GLY A 215 -43.86 24.00 1.72
C GLY A 215 -43.71 22.54 2.13
N GLY A 216 -43.46 22.33 3.41
CA GLY A 216 -43.98 21.18 4.16
C GLY A 216 -43.13 19.90 4.23
N GLY A 217 -41.84 19.93 3.88
CA GLY A 217 -40.91 18.83 4.17
C GLY A 217 -40.29 18.96 5.57
N MET A 218 -40.26 17.88 6.37
CA MET A 218 -39.46 17.84 7.61
C MET A 218 -37.98 17.62 7.24
N SER A 219 -37.25 18.73 7.14
CA SER A 219 -35.82 18.73 6.83
C SER A 219 -34.95 18.74 8.10
N SER A 220 -33.86 17.96 8.14
CA SER A 220 -32.92 17.98 9.27
C SER A 220 -32.13 19.29 9.32
N VAL A 221 -31.63 19.66 10.50
CA VAL A 221 -30.79 20.84 10.69
C VAL A 221 -29.37 20.55 10.19
N SER A 222 -28.75 21.44 9.40
CA SER A 222 -27.37 21.22 8.95
C SER A 222 -26.35 21.16 10.07
N ALA A 223 -25.28 20.40 9.82
CA ALA A 223 -24.10 20.37 10.65
C ALA A 223 -23.51 21.79 10.88
N LEU A 224 -23.50 22.62 9.84
CA LEU A 224 -23.04 24.00 9.93
C LEU A 224 -23.90 24.81 10.91
N THR A 225 -25.22 24.76 10.78
CA THR A 225 -26.13 25.46 11.69
C THR A 225 -26.04 24.92 13.12
N MET A 226 -25.84 23.61 13.32
CA MET A 226 -25.60 23.05 14.66
C MET A 226 -24.31 23.57 15.27
N VAL A 227 -23.22 23.59 14.50
CA VAL A 227 -21.92 24.13 14.92
C VAL A 227 -22.02 25.61 15.28
N SER A 228 -22.74 26.41 14.48
CA SER A 228 -22.96 27.83 14.75
C SER A 228 -23.84 28.07 15.97
N ASN A 229 -24.85 27.22 16.20
CA ASN A 229 -25.75 27.29 17.35
C ASN A 229 -25.10 26.85 18.67
N LEU A 230 -24.06 26.01 18.62
CA LEU A 230 -23.18 25.68 19.76
C LEU A 230 -22.25 26.86 20.14
N GLY A 231 -22.72 28.09 19.90
CA GLY A 231 -21.97 29.35 19.94
C GLY A 231 -21.11 29.52 21.18
N PHE A 232 -20.00 30.26 20.98
CA PHE A 232 -18.90 30.57 21.91
C PHE A 232 -17.74 29.56 21.97
N VAL A 233 -17.96 28.25 21.79
CA VAL A 233 -16.86 27.25 21.87
C VAL A 233 -16.18 26.97 20.52
N LEU A 234 -16.88 27.17 19.39
CA LEU A 234 -16.37 26.89 18.03
C LEU A 234 -16.05 28.13 17.16
N GLY A 235 -16.17 29.34 17.72
CA GLY A 235 -15.94 30.60 17.00
C GLY A 235 -17.11 31.03 16.11
N THR A 236 -17.53 32.28 16.26
CA THR A 236 -18.56 32.93 15.45
C THR A 236 -18.03 33.19 14.04
N SER A 237 -18.59 32.50 13.04
CA SER A 237 -18.55 33.02 11.67
C SER A 237 -19.42 34.28 11.62
N SER A 238 -18.92 35.30 10.95
CA SER A 238 -19.52 36.63 10.80
C SER A 238 -21.03 36.62 10.62
N SER A 239 -21.67 37.53 11.34
CA SER A 239 -23.04 37.99 11.15
C SER A 239 -23.21 38.63 9.77
N ASP A 240 -23.44 37.81 8.75
CA ASP A 240 -24.18 38.24 7.57
C ASP A 240 -25.55 37.59 7.63
N SER A 241 -26.51 38.42 8.01
CA SER A 241 -27.93 38.12 8.22
C SER A 241 -28.66 37.88 6.89
N HIS A 242 -28.29 36.83 6.18
CA HIS A 242 -29.19 36.16 5.23
C HIS A 242 -29.33 34.69 5.61
N GLU A 243 -30.25 34.47 6.54
CA GLU A 243 -30.79 33.16 6.89
C GLU A 243 -31.36 32.45 5.65
N ALA A 244 -30.73 31.33 5.31
CA ALA A 244 -31.48 30.15 4.90
C ALA A 244 -30.62 28.96 5.31
N GLY A 245 -30.95 28.42 6.49
CA GLY A 245 -30.33 27.23 7.05
C GLY A 245 -30.26 26.13 6.00
N LEU A 246 -29.09 25.51 5.86
CA LEU A 246 -28.98 24.30 5.06
C LEU A 246 -29.87 23.25 5.74
N ALA A 247 -30.95 22.86 5.06
CA ALA A 247 -31.87 21.83 5.54
C ALA A 247 -31.36 20.45 5.07
N VAL A 248 -30.71 19.68 5.94
CA VAL A 248 -30.12 18.37 5.58
C VAL A 248 -31.23 17.34 5.38
N GLY A 249 -31.54 17.08 4.12
CA GLY A 249 -32.36 15.95 3.66
C GLY A 249 -33.85 16.10 3.95
N ASP A 250 -34.66 15.93 2.91
CA ASP A 250 -36.03 15.48 3.07
C ASP A 250 -35.98 13.99 3.40
N LEU A 251 -36.18 13.64 4.67
CA LEU A 251 -36.37 12.25 5.06
C LEU A 251 -37.77 11.83 4.60
N VAL A 252 -37.87 11.37 3.35
CA VAL A 252 -39.09 10.70 2.88
C VAL A 252 -39.19 9.38 3.63
N VAL A 253 -39.98 9.37 4.70
CA VAL A 253 -40.18 8.19 5.55
C VAL A 253 -40.86 7.09 4.72
N GLY A 254 -40.09 6.07 4.33
CA GLY A 254 -40.61 4.86 3.65
C GLY A 254 -39.81 4.42 2.41
N GLU A 255 -39.04 5.29 1.78
CA GLU A 255 -38.20 4.96 0.63
C GLU A 255 -36.72 4.82 1.04
N ILE A 256 -36.05 3.79 0.52
CA ILE A 256 -34.61 3.57 0.76
C ILE A 256 -33.85 4.65 0.00
N SER A 257 -33.22 5.58 0.73
CA SER A 257 -32.40 6.63 0.11
C SER A 257 -31.22 6.05 -0.68
N GLU A 258 -30.74 6.78 -1.69
CA GLU A 258 -29.57 6.34 -2.47
C GLU A 258 -28.33 6.13 -1.59
N LEU A 259 -28.16 6.96 -0.57
CA LEU A 259 -27.11 6.81 0.44
C LEU A 259 -27.30 5.52 1.25
N GLU A 260 -28.51 5.23 1.71
CA GLU A 260 -28.79 4.01 2.47
C GLU A 260 -28.52 2.75 1.64
N ARG A 261 -28.85 2.77 0.35
CA ARG A 261 -28.51 1.69 -0.58
C ARG A 261 -26.99 1.50 -0.70
N ALA A 262 -26.24 2.57 -0.93
CA ALA A 262 -24.77 2.52 -1.03
C ALA A 262 -24.13 2.01 0.28
N VAL A 263 -24.62 2.45 1.44
CA VAL A 263 -24.17 2.00 2.76
C VAL A 263 -24.51 0.53 3.00
N LYS A 264 -25.68 0.05 2.57
CA LYS A 264 -26.07 -1.35 2.71
C LYS A 264 -25.19 -2.27 1.85
N GLU A 265 -24.90 -1.85 0.62
CA GLU A 265 -24.03 -2.58 -0.29
C GLU A 265 -22.59 -2.66 0.24
N SER A 266 -22.00 -1.52 0.64
CA SER A 266 -20.66 -1.47 1.22
C SER A 266 -20.55 -2.32 2.49
N ARG A 267 -21.57 -2.30 3.36
CA ARG A 267 -21.64 -3.16 4.54
C ARG A 267 -21.64 -4.64 4.19
N SER A 268 -22.34 -5.04 3.13
CA SER A 268 -22.35 -6.43 2.67
C SER A 268 -21.01 -6.86 2.09
N SER A 269 -20.35 -5.98 1.34
CA SER A 269 -19.00 -6.19 0.80
C SER A 269 -17.95 -6.25 1.89
N TYR A 270 -18.05 -5.39 2.91
CA TYR A 270 -17.19 -5.41 4.09
C TYR A 270 -17.32 -6.74 4.85
N LYS A 271 -18.55 -7.24 5.06
CA LYS A 271 -18.75 -8.56 5.67
C LYS A 271 -18.08 -9.68 4.87
N LYS A 272 -18.18 -9.66 3.54
CA LYS A 272 -17.48 -10.65 2.68
C LYS A 272 -15.97 -10.53 2.80
N ALA A 273 -15.44 -9.31 2.84
CA ALA A 273 -14.01 -9.05 3.00
C ALA A 273 -13.49 -9.53 4.36
N VAL A 274 -14.23 -9.29 5.44
CA VAL A 274 -13.90 -9.79 6.79
C VAL A 274 -13.93 -11.31 6.82
N LEU A 275 -14.96 -11.95 6.25
CA LEU A 275 -15.01 -13.42 6.16
C LEU A 275 -13.82 -13.98 5.36
N ALA A 276 -13.46 -13.33 4.25
CA ALA A 276 -12.27 -13.71 3.48
C ALA A 276 -10.99 -13.52 4.30
N GLN A 277 -10.86 -12.41 5.04
CA GLN A 277 -9.71 -12.15 5.91
C GLN A 277 -9.62 -13.20 7.03
N GLU A 278 -10.73 -13.57 7.65
CA GLU A 278 -10.80 -14.65 8.65
C GLU A 278 -10.36 -15.99 8.06
N THR A 279 -10.71 -16.30 6.80
CA THR A 279 -10.19 -17.52 6.14
C THR A 279 -8.69 -17.44 5.88
N VAL A 280 -8.14 -16.26 5.57
CA VAL A 280 -6.69 -16.07 5.37
C VAL A 280 -5.95 -16.23 6.69
N ASP A 281 -6.44 -15.60 7.76
CA ASP A 281 -5.85 -15.71 9.09
C ASP A 281 -5.96 -17.12 9.65
N GLY A 282 -7.04 -17.86 9.34
CA GLY A 282 -7.19 -19.27 9.67
C GLY A 282 -6.25 -20.22 8.90
N VAL A 283 -5.83 -19.84 7.68
CA VAL A 283 -4.86 -20.60 6.86
C VAL A 283 -3.41 -20.22 7.19
N LYS A 284 -3.20 -19.10 7.89
CA LYS A 284 -1.86 -18.67 8.32
C LYS A 284 -1.36 -19.62 9.41
N VAL A 285 -0.60 -20.63 9.02
CA VAL A 285 -0.01 -21.59 9.95
C VAL A 285 1.23 -20.97 10.58
N ASP A 286 1.31 -21.00 11.90
CA ASP A 286 2.52 -20.63 12.62
C ASP A 286 3.57 -21.76 12.51
N GLY A 287 4.78 -21.41 12.05
CA GLY A 287 5.89 -22.34 11.84
C GLY A 287 6.45 -22.30 10.43
N ILE A 288 7.78 -22.27 10.31
CA ILE A 288 8.47 -22.23 9.00
C ILE A 288 8.30 -23.57 8.27
N ASP A 289 8.39 -24.69 9.00
CA ASP A 289 8.36 -26.03 8.41
C ASP A 289 6.97 -26.43 7.90
N THR A 290 5.91 -26.04 8.60
CA THR A 290 4.52 -26.26 8.19
C THR A 290 4.19 -25.46 6.93
N ASN A 291 4.60 -24.19 6.87
CA ASN A 291 4.46 -23.36 5.67
C ASN A 291 5.28 -23.89 4.49
N LEU A 292 6.48 -24.43 4.73
CA LEU A 292 7.30 -25.04 3.68
C LEU A 292 6.68 -26.34 3.14
N ALA A 293 6.07 -27.15 4.01
CA ALA A 293 5.33 -28.34 3.60
C ALA A 293 4.09 -27.99 2.75
N VAL A 294 3.30 -27.00 3.18
CA VAL A 294 2.15 -26.47 2.42
C VAL A 294 2.60 -25.96 1.05
N MET A 295 3.68 -25.19 1.00
CA MET A 295 4.24 -24.68 -0.26
C MET A 295 4.65 -25.82 -1.21
N LYS A 296 5.31 -26.86 -0.69
CA LYS A 296 5.73 -28.01 -1.49
C LYS A 296 4.54 -28.76 -2.09
N GLU A 297 3.47 -28.93 -1.31
CA GLU A 297 2.24 -29.59 -1.78
C GLU A 297 1.52 -28.75 -2.85
N LEU A 298 1.41 -27.43 -2.65
CA LEU A 298 0.82 -26.52 -3.63
C LEU A 298 1.65 -26.42 -4.91
N LEU A 299 2.98 -26.51 -4.82
CA LEU A 299 3.88 -26.44 -5.96
C LEU A 299 4.03 -27.79 -6.67
N PHE A 300 3.63 -28.91 -6.05
CA PHE A 300 3.71 -30.24 -6.62
C PHE A 300 3.16 -30.34 -8.07
N PRO A 301 1.94 -29.85 -8.39
CA PRO A 301 1.43 -29.90 -9.77
C PRO A 301 2.29 -29.08 -10.75
N VAL A 302 2.84 -27.95 -10.31
CA VAL A 302 3.74 -27.11 -11.13
C VAL A 302 5.09 -27.79 -11.34
N MET A 303 5.63 -28.42 -10.29
CA MET A 303 6.88 -29.18 -10.36
C MET A 303 6.74 -30.39 -11.29
N GLU A 304 5.63 -31.11 -11.23
CA GLU A 304 5.40 -32.28 -12.09
C GLU A 304 5.22 -31.88 -13.56
N ALA A 305 4.47 -30.79 -13.83
CA ALA A 305 4.40 -30.20 -15.17
C ALA A 305 5.79 -29.72 -15.65
N GLY A 306 6.57 -29.11 -14.77
CA GLY A 306 7.94 -28.65 -15.03
C GLY A 306 8.88 -29.80 -15.39
N LYS A 307 8.81 -30.94 -14.68
CA LYS A 307 9.58 -32.16 -15.02
C LYS A 307 9.19 -32.69 -16.40
N GLY A 308 7.90 -32.72 -16.72
CA GLY A 308 7.43 -33.12 -18.06
C GLY A 308 7.96 -32.21 -19.18
N LEU A 309 8.03 -30.91 -18.95
CA LEU A 309 8.67 -29.97 -19.88
C LEU A 309 10.18 -30.20 -19.97
N LEU A 310 10.84 -30.52 -18.86
CA LEU A 310 12.26 -30.82 -18.81
C LEU A 310 12.60 -32.10 -19.59
N SER A 311 11.81 -33.17 -19.43
CA SER A 311 12.02 -34.44 -20.14
C SER A 311 11.87 -34.28 -21.65
N LEU A 312 10.93 -33.43 -22.08
CA LEU A 312 10.79 -33.00 -23.48
C LEU A 312 12.00 -32.18 -23.97
N ALA A 313 12.54 -31.29 -23.14
CA ALA A 313 13.70 -30.46 -23.49
C ALA A 313 15.02 -31.25 -23.54
N TYR A 314 15.18 -32.26 -22.68
CA TYR A 314 16.35 -33.14 -22.63
C TYR A 314 16.27 -34.32 -23.62
N TRP A 315 15.18 -34.45 -24.37
CA TRP A 315 14.95 -35.54 -25.34
C TRP A 315 15.04 -36.94 -24.71
N GLU A 316 14.50 -37.11 -23.50
CA GLU A 316 14.43 -38.43 -22.85
C GLU A 316 13.61 -39.41 -23.70
N ASP A 317 12.45 -38.97 -24.18
CA ASP A 317 11.65 -39.64 -25.20
C ASP A 317 11.79 -38.93 -26.55
N PRO A 318 12.59 -39.44 -27.51
CA PRO A 318 12.92 -38.70 -28.73
C PRO A 318 11.70 -38.49 -29.63
N VAL A 319 10.77 -39.45 -29.68
CA VAL A 319 9.56 -39.36 -30.52
C VAL A 319 8.59 -38.31 -29.98
N LYS A 320 8.32 -38.30 -28.67
CA LYS A 320 7.42 -37.31 -28.05
C LYS A 320 8.00 -35.89 -28.15
N SER A 321 9.30 -35.75 -27.92
CA SER A 321 10.01 -34.48 -28.02
C SER A 321 10.05 -33.93 -29.44
N LEU A 322 10.20 -34.81 -30.44
CA LEU A 322 10.14 -34.44 -31.86
C LEU A 322 8.73 -33.98 -32.26
N VAL A 323 7.69 -34.74 -31.89
CA VAL A 323 6.29 -34.36 -32.16
C VAL A 323 5.94 -33.02 -31.51
N PHE A 324 6.34 -32.83 -30.25
CA PHE A 324 6.20 -31.57 -29.54
C PHE A 324 6.90 -30.42 -30.27
N CYS A 325 8.16 -30.61 -30.66
CA CYS A 325 8.94 -29.58 -31.35
C CYS A 325 8.33 -29.20 -32.71
N LEU A 326 7.86 -30.18 -33.50
CA LEU A 326 7.19 -29.94 -34.79
C LEU A 326 5.84 -29.24 -34.62
N PHE A 327 5.04 -29.62 -33.62
CA PHE A 327 3.75 -28.99 -33.35
C PHE A 327 3.91 -27.51 -32.96
N PHE A 328 4.78 -27.21 -32.00
CA PHE A 328 4.98 -25.83 -31.54
C PHE A 328 5.70 -24.96 -32.59
N SER A 329 6.63 -25.51 -33.36
CA SER A 329 7.23 -24.80 -34.49
C SER A 329 6.20 -24.44 -35.57
N TYR A 330 5.25 -25.34 -35.85
CA TYR A 330 4.12 -25.07 -36.75
C TYR A 330 3.20 -23.97 -36.21
N VAL A 331 2.85 -24.00 -34.92
CA VAL A 331 2.02 -22.98 -34.25
C VAL A 331 2.69 -21.60 -34.28
N ILE A 332 4.00 -21.53 -34.04
CA ILE A 332 4.78 -20.28 -34.08
C ILE A 332 4.89 -19.77 -35.52
N TRP A 333 5.16 -20.65 -36.49
CA TRP A 333 5.27 -20.28 -37.91
C TRP A 333 3.97 -19.72 -38.48
N ARG A 334 2.81 -20.28 -38.10
CA ARG A 334 1.48 -19.76 -38.46
C ARG A 334 1.07 -18.51 -37.69
N GLY A 335 1.84 -18.09 -36.69
CA GLY A 335 1.54 -16.93 -35.85
C GLY A 335 0.36 -17.15 -34.90
N TRP A 336 0.05 -18.40 -34.56
CA TRP A 336 -1.11 -18.77 -33.72
C TRP A 336 -0.87 -18.62 -32.21
N VAL A 337 0.32 -18.19 -31.81
CA VAL A 337 0.72 -18.04 -30.40
C VAL A 337 -0.26 -17.14 -29.62
N GLY A 338 -0.72 -16.04 -30.22
CA GLY A 338 -1.70 -15.14 -29.60
C GLY A 338 -3.08 -15.78 -29.42
N TYR A 339 -3.53 -16.55 -30.42
CA TYR A 339 -4.80 -17.29 -30.34
C TYR A 339 -4.73 -18.42 -29.31
N ALA A 340 -3.61 -19.16 -29.26
CA ALA A 340 -3.39 -20.22 -28.28
C ALA A 340 -3.42 -19.68 -26.84
N LEU A 341 -2.80 -18.52 -26.58
CA LEU A 341 -2.88 -17.85 -25.29
C LEU A 341 -4.34 -17.49 -24.94
N GLY A 342 -5.09 -16.94 -25.89
CA GLY A 342 -6.52 -16.65 -25.72
C GLY A 342 -7.34 -17.90 -25.41
N THR A 343 -7.10 -19.00 -26.13
CA THR A 343 -7.80 -20.28 -25.90
C THR A 343 -7.51 -20.86 -24.51
N VAL A 344 -6.26 -20.78 -24.02
CA VAL A 344 -5.90 -21.23 -22.67
C VAL A 344 -6.62 -20.38 -21.61
N MET A 345 -6.70 -19.06 -21.78
CA MET A 345 -7.44 -18.18 -20.87
C MET A 345 -8.94 -18.51 -20.86
N ILE A 346 -9.54 -18.74 -22.03
CA ILE A 346 -10.94 -19.17 -22.15
C ILE A 346 -11.14 -20.52 -21.45
N PHE A 347 -10.23 -21.47 -21.64
CA PHE A 347 -10.30 -22.77 -20.97
C PHE A 347 -10.27 -22.64 -19.45
N PHE A 348 -9.37 -21.84 -18.89
CA PHE A 348 -9.34 -21.57 -17.45
C PHE A 348 -10.62 -20.89 -16.96
N ALA A 349 -11.16 -19.92 -17.71
CA ALA A 349 -12.42 -19.27 -17.36
C ALA A 349 -13.60 -20.27 -17.36
N VAL A 350 -13.72 -21.09 -18.40
CA VAL A 350 -14.73 -22.16 -18.49
C VAL A 350 -14.54 -23.17 -17.35
N PHE A 351 -13.31 -23.56 -17.05
CA PHE A 351 -13.01 -24.45 -15.93
C PHE A 351 -13.41 -23.84 -14.58
N MET A 352 -13.15 -22.56 -14.36
CA MET A 352 -13.58 -21.84 -13.15
C MET A 352 -15.11 -21.81 -13.03
N VAL A 353 -15.83 -21.54 -14.13
CA VAL A 353 -17.30 -21.54 -14.14
C VAL A 353 -17.86 -22.95 -13.92
N LEU A 354 -17.28 -23.96 -14.57
CA LEU A 354 -17.70 -25.36 -14.39
C LEU A 354 -17.47 -25.81 -12.94
N THR A 355 -16.28 -25.57 -12.38
CA THR A 355 -16.00 -25.89 -10.98
C THR A 355 -16.91 -25.12 -10.04
N GLN A 356 -17.23 -23.86 -10.33
CA GLN A 356 -18.24 -23.10 -9.59
C GLN A 356 -19.62 -23.76 -9.67
N CYS A 357 -20.09 -24.20 -10.84
CA CYS A 357 -21.36 -24.91 -10.99
C CYS A 357 -21.38 -26.26 -10.26
N TYR A 358 -20.30 -27.02 -10.30
CA TYR A 358 -20.20 -28.32 -9.62
C TYR A 358 -20.04 -28.18 -8.09
N ASN A 359 -19.46 -27.08 -7.61
CA ASN A 359 -19.15 -26.87 -6.20
C ASN A 359 -20.22 -26.05 -5.43
N GLN A 360 -21.38 -25.75 -6.03
CA GLN A 360 -22.51 -24.99 -5.45
C GLN A 360 -23.21 -25.68 -4.24
N GLY A 361 -22.44 -26.19 -3.27
CA GLY A 361 -22.97 -26.78 -2.05
C GLY A 361 -22.01 -27.70 -1.29
N ARG A 362 -20.77 -27.92 -1.77
CA ARG A 362 -19.78 -28.74 -1.06
C ARG A 362 -18.74 -27.84 -0.40
N PRO A 363 -18.45 -28.00 0.91
CA PRO A 363 -17.31 -27.32 1.51
C PRO A 363 -16.05 -27.77 0.76
N VAL A 364 -15.17 -26.81 0.45
CA VAL A 364 -13.88 -27.09 -0.19
C VAL A 364 -13.13 -28.07 0.72
N ASP A 365 -12.79 -29.24 0.18
CA ASP A 365 -12.05 -30.25 0.92
C ASP A 365 -10.77 -29.64 1.49
N THR A 366 -10.62 -29.72 2.80
CA THR A 366 -9.43 -29.22 3.48
C THR A 366 -8.22 -29.94 2.93
N LEU A 367 -7.24 -29.18 2.42
CA LEU A 367 -5.96 -29.72 1.99
C LEU A 367 -5.32 -30.42 3.20
N LYS A 368 -5.44 -31.74 3.24
CA LYS A 368 -4.84 -32.59 4.28
C LYS A 368 -3.34 -32.65 4.02
N VAL A 369 -2.63 -31.64 4.50
CA VAL A 369 -1.18 -31.65 4.54
C VAL A 369 -0.76 -32.60 5.66
N ILE A 370 -0.06 -33.67 5.29
CA ILE A 370 0.60 -34.54 6.27
C ILE A 370 1.71 -33.69 6.90
N ALA A 371 1.56 -33.35 8.18
CA ALA A 371 2.58 -32.60 8.89
C ALA A 371 3.88 -33.43 8.89
N PRO A 372 5.02 -32.84 8.49
CA PRO A 372 6.31 -33.52 8.62
C PRO A 372 6.59 -33.85 10.10
N PRO A 373 7.38 -34.89 10.37
CA PRO A 373 7.75 -35.24 11.74
C PRO A 373 8.41 -34.04 12.44
N PRO A 374 8.18 -33.85 13.75
CA PRO A 374 8.73 -32.70 14.47
C PRO A 374 10.26 -32.72 14.40
N MET A 375 10.85 -31.75 13.72
CA MET A 375 12.29 -31.53 13.71
C MET A 375 12.73 -30.96 15.05
N ASN A 376 13.86 -31.41 15.57
CA ASN A 376 14.44 -30.81 16.77
C ASN A 376 14.87 -29.36 16.47
N ALA A 377 14.81 -28.46 17.47
CA ALA A 377 15.19 -27.05 17.31
C ALA A 377 16.59 -26.86 16.70
N MET A 378 17.51 -27.82 16.92
CA MET A 378 18.84 -27.84 16.32
C MET A 378 18.81 -28.14 14.81
N GLU A 379 17.95 -29.03 14.35
CA GLU A 379 17.81 -29.36 12.92
C GLU A 379 17.14 -28.21 12.16
N GLN A 380 16.18 -27.51 12.78
CA GLN A 380 15.59 -26.29 12.23
C GLN A 380 16.65 -25.18 12.08
N LEU A 381 17.46 -24.95 13.12
CA LEU A 381 18.55 -23.98 13.05
C LEU A 381 19.58 -24.34 11.98
N LEU A 382 19.90 -25.63 11.84
CA LEU A 382 20.83 -26.11 10.82
C LEU A 382 20.25 -25.97 9.40
N ALA A 383 18.95 -26.24 9.22
CA ALA A 383 18.26 -26.04 7.94
C ALA A 383 18.24 -24.56 7.54
N VAL A 384 17.94 -23.66 8.49
CA VAL A 384 17.99 -22.22 8.28
C VAL A 384 19.41 -21.75 7.99
N GLN A 385 20.40 -22.22 8.74
CA GLN A 385 21.80 -21.86 8.51
C GLN A 385 22.28 -22.33 7.13
N ASN A 386 21.94 -23.55 6.72
CA ASN A 386 22.25 -24.06 5.40
C ASN A 386 21.57 -23.24 4.30
N ALA A 387 20.29 -22.87 4.49
CA ALA A 387 19.57 -22.02 3.55
C ALA A 387 20.20 -20.62 3.45
N ILE A 388 20.56 -20.00 4.58
CA ILE A 388 21.25 -18.70 4.60
C ILE A 388 22.60 -18.80 3.89
N THR A 389 23.36 -19.87 4.15
CA THR A 389 24.66 -20.07 3.51
C THR A 389 24.53 -20.27 2.00
N GLN A 390 23.51 -21.00 1.54
CA GLN A 390 23.20 -21.15 0.11
C GLN A 390 22.79 -19.82 -0.54
N VAL A 391 21.97 -19.02 0.16
CA VAL A 391 21.59 -17.68 -0.31
C VAL A 391 22.79 -16.75 -0.35
N GLU A 392 23.66 -16.78 0.65
CA GLU A 392 24.90 -16.01 0.68
C GLU A 392 25.80 -16.39 -0.52
N GLN A 393 25.97 -17.68 -0.80
CA GLN A 393 26.70 -18.15 -1.97
C GLN A 393 26.06 -17.66 -3.27
N LEU A 394 24.74 -17.71 -3.41
CA LEU A 394 24.02 -17.23 -4.59
C LEU A 394 24.18 -15.71 -4.77
N ILE A 395 24.14 -14.94 -3.67
CA ILE A 395 24.40 -13.50 -3.67
C ILE A 395 25.85 -13.22 -4.06
N GLN A 396 26.81 -13.97 -3.52
CA GLN A 396 28.22 -13.82 -3.86
C GLN A 396 28.48 -14.13 -5.33
N ASP A 397 27.94 -15.24 -5.85
CA ASP A 397 28.03 -15.62 -7.26
C ASP A 397 27.36 -14.57 -8.15
N GLY A 398 26.17 -14.08 -7.76
CA GLY A 398 25.46 -13.00 -8.43
C GLY A 398 26.27 -11.70 -8.47
N ASN A 399 26.91 -11.34 -7.35
CA ASN A 399 27.77 -10.16 -7.25
C ASN A 399 29.01 -10.30 -8.15
N ILE A 400 29.63 -11.48 -8.21
CA ILE A 400 30.74 -11.76 -9.13
C ILE A 400 30.30 -11.58 -10.58
N VAL A 401 29.13 -12.10 -10.95
CA VAL A 401 28.55 -11.94 -12.30
C VAL A 401 28.31 -10.45 -12.62
N LEU A 402 27.71 -9.70 -11.69
CA LEU A 402 27.45 -8.26 -11.83
C LEU A 402 28.74 -7.47 -11.97
N LEU A 403 29.78 -7.80 -11.20
CA LEU A 403 31.10 -7.15 -11.29
C LEU A 403 31.80 -7.43 -12.62
N LYS A 404 31.71 -8.67 -13.14
CA LYS A 404 32.21 -9.00 -14.48
C LYS A 404 31.45 -8.24 -15.56
N LEU A 405 30.13 -8.17 -15.46
CA LEU A 405 29.28 -7.45 -16.42
C LEU A 405 29.58 -5.94 -16.38
N ARG A 406 29.76 -5.36 -15.19
CA ARG A 406 30.23 -3.98 -15.02
C ARG A 406 31.61 -3.77 -15.64
N ALA A 407 32.54 -4.70 -15.48
CA ALA A 407 33.88 -4.61 -16.08
C ALA A 407 33.83 -4.60 -17.61
N LEU A 408 32.93 -5.40 -18.20
CA LEU A 408 32.69 -5.42 -19.65
C LEU A 408 32.00 -4.13 -20.13
N LEU A 409 30.99 -3.63 -19.41
CA LEU A 409 30.30 -2.39 -19.78
C LEU A 409 31.19 -1.16 -19.70
N LEU A 410 32.04 -1.07 -18.67
CA LEU A 410 32.98 0.04 -18.49
C LEU A 410 34.28 -0.12 -19.31
N SER A 411 34.35 -1.14 -20.18
CA SER A 411 35.51 -1.42 -21.03
C SER A 411 36.83 -1.56 -20.26
N ILE A 412 36.79 -2.08 -19.03
CA ILE A 412 38.00 -2.32 -18.22
C ILE A 412 38.90 -3.37 -18.88
N PHE A 413 38.30 -4.31 -19.62
CA PHE A 413 38.99 -5.30 -20.44
C PHE A 413 38.66 -5.09 -21.93
N PRO A 414 39.44 -4.29 -22.67
CA PRO A 414 39.08 -3.85 -24.03
C PRO A 414 38.90 -5.02 -25.00
N GLN A 415 39.77 -6.04 -24.94
CA GLN A 415 39.73 -7.18 -25.85
C GLN A 415 38.48 -8.08 -25.70
N ALA A 416 37.94 -8.22 -24.48
CA ALA A 416 36.71 -8.96 -24.24
C ALA A 416 35.47 -8.12 -24.57
N THR A 417 35.56 -6.81 -24.29
CA THR A 417 34.48 -5.84 -24.52
C THR A 417 34.23 -5.63 -26.01
N GLU A 418 35.28 -5.49 -26.83
CA GLU A 418 35.15 -5.36 -28.29
C GLU A 418 34.48 -6.57 -28.93
N ARG A 419 34.86 -7.80 -28.51
CA ARG A 419 34.23 -9.04 -29.00
C ARG A 419 32.75 -9.09 -28.64
N LEU A 420 32.41 -8.72 -27.41
CA LEU A 420 31.02 -8.67 -26.96
C LEU A 420 30.22 -7.58 -27.69
N ALA A 421 30.80 -6.39 -27.88
CA ALA A 421 30.18 -5.29 -28.61
C ALA A 421 29.92 -5.67 -30.08
N PHE A 422 30.84 -6.35 -30.74
CA PHE A 422 30.65 -6.87 -32.09
C PHE A 422 29.52 -7.91 -32.15
N ILE A 423 29.46 -8.84 -31.20
CA ILE A 423 28.37 -9.83 -31.11
C ILE A 423 27.03 -9.11 -30.89
N LEU A 424 26.96 -8.13 -29.99
CA LEU A 424 25.75 -7.35 -29.74
C LEU A 424 25.29 -6.58 -30.98
N LEU A 425 26.23 -5.98 -31.73
CA LEU A 425 25.92 -5.25 -32.96
C LEU A 425 25.38 -6.19 -34.04
N CYS A 426 25.99 -7.36 -34.23
CA CYS A 426 25.47 -8.40 -35.14
C CYS A 426 24.07 -8.87 -34.73
N MET A 427 23.84 -9.12 -33.43
CA MET A 427 22.52 -9.50 -32.92
C MET A 427 21.47 -8.40 -33.11
N ALA A 428 21.85 -7.13 -32.94
CA ALA A 428 20.97 -5.98 -33.17
C ALA A 428 20.56 -5.87 -34.64
N LEU A 429 21.50 -6.07 -35.57
CA LEU A 429 21.20 -6.08 -37.00
C LEU A 429 20.20 -7.20 -37.36
N ILE A 430 20.40 -8.41 -36.82
CA ILE A 430 19.48 -9.55 -37.00
C ILE A 430 18.07 -9.19 -36.50
N LEU A 431 17.96 -8.55 -35.34
CA LEU A 431 16.68 -8.10 -34.75
C LEU A 431 15.95 -7.04 -35.57
N VAL A 432 16.69 -6.14 -36.23
CA VAL A 432 16.11 -5.08 -37.07
C VAL A 432 15.61 -5.62 -38.41
N PHE A 433 16.34 -6.54 -39.03
CA PHE A 433 16.04 -7.03 -40.38
C PHE A 433 15.07 -8.22 -40.41
N ILE A 434 14.98 -9.01 -39.33
CA ILE A 434 14.17 -10.24 -39.30
C ILE A 434 12.89 -10.00 -38.50
N PRO A 435 11.69 -10.30 -39.06
CA PRO A 435 10.45 -10.22 -38.31
C PRO A 435 10.49 -11.07 -37.03
N ILE A 436 10.00 -10.50 -35.92
CA ILE A 436 10.04 -11.11 -34.57
C ILE A 436 9.54 -12.56 -34.56
N LYS A 437 8.56 -12.92 -35.40
CA LYS A 437 8.01 -14.28 -35.52
C LYS A 437 9.08 -15.33 -35.85
N TYR A 438 10.01 -15.02 -36.75
CA TYR A 438 11.08 -15.93 -37.13
C TYR A 438 12.19 -15.99 -36.08
N ILE A 439 12.43 -14.89 -35.37
CA ILE A 439 13.37 -14.85 -34.24
C ILE A 439 12.85 -15.75 -33.10
N VAL A 440 11.57 -15.64 -32.77
CA VAL A 440 10.92 -16.50 -31.76
C VAL A 440 10.96 -17.97 -32.17
N LEU A 441 10.69 -18.28 -33.44
CA LEU A 441 10.79 -19.64 -33.97
C LEU A 441 12.21 -20.19 -33.86
N PHE A 442 13.21 -19.41 -34.28
CA PHE A 442 14.61 -19.79 -34.19
C PHE A 442 15.04 -20.04 -32.75
N LEU A 443 14.68 -19.15 -31.83
CA LEU A 443 15.03 -19.27 -30.40
C LEU A 443 14.34 -20.46 -29.73
N PHE A 444 13.09 -20.74 -30.11
CA PHE A 444 12.38 -21.95 -29.69
C PHE A 444 13.10 -23.22 -30.16
N LEU A 445 13.42 -23.30 -31.46
CA LEU A 445 14.14 -24.45 -32.02
C LEU A 445 15.53 -24.58 -31.40
N GLU A 446 16.26 -23.49 -31.18
CA GLU A 446 17.60 -23.52 -30.58
C GLU A 446 17.57 -24.10 -29.17
N THR A 447 16.56 -23.71 -28.38
CA THR A 447 16.41 -24.13 -26.98
C THR A 447 15.98 -25.59 -26.90
N PHE A 448 14.96 -25.99 -27.66
CA PHE A 448 14.41 -27.35 -27.62
C PHE A 448 15.24 -28.36 -28.41
N THR A 449 15.99 -27.98 -29.44
CA THR A 449 16.85 -28.95 -30.18
C THR A 449 18.27 -29.06 -29.64
N ARG A 450 18.63 -28.26 -28.62
CA ARG A 450 19.99 -28.19 -28.06
C ARG A 450 20.53 -29.55 -27.61
N TYR A 451 19.67 -30.35 -26.99
CA TYR A 451 20.01 -31.67 -26.46
C TYR A 451 19.60 -32.82 -27.38
N SER A 452 19.12 -32.52 -28.59
CA SER A 452 18.72 -33.54 -29.55
C SER A 452 19.90 -34.45 -29.93
N PRO A 453 19.67 -35.75 -30.20
CA PRO A 453 20.73 -36.71 -30.49
C PRO A 453 21.75 -36.27 -31.57
N PRO A 454 21.35 -35.68 -32.71
CA PRO A 454 22.31 -35.26 -33.74
C PRO A 454 23.08 -33.97 -33.37
N ARG A 455 22.52 -33.11 -32.52
CA ARG A 455 23.06 -31.77 -32.26
C ARG A 455 23.77 -31.62 -30.92
N ARG A 456 23.52 -32.54 -29.97
CA ARG A 456 24.05 -32.53 -28.60
C ARG A 456 25.55 -32.31 -28.54
N ALA A 457 26.33 -33.06 -29.32
CA ALA A 457 27.80 -32.95 -29.33
C ALA A 457 28.30 -31.56 -29.74
N SER A 458 27.62 -30.90 -30.67
CA SER A 458 27.95 -29.54 -31.11
C SER A 458 27.55 -28.50 -30.06
N ALA A 459 26.37 -28.64 -29.46
CA ALA A 459 25.84 -27.73 -28.46
C ALA A 459 26.65 -27.76 -27.17
N GLU A 460 27.07 -28.95 -26.72
CA GLU A 460 27.98 -29.11 -25.58
C GLU A 460 29.34 -28.45 -25.85
N ARG A 461 29.89 -28.60 -27.07
CA ARG A 461 31.15 -27.95 -27.46
C ARG A 461 31.04 -26.41 -27.40
N ILE A 462 29.95 -25.85 -27.89
CA ILE A 462 29.69 -24.39 -27.82
C ILE A 462 29.51 -23.95 -26.37
N ALA A 463 28.76 -24.70 -25.56
CA ALA A 463 28.55 -24.39 -24.14
C ALA A 463 29.86 -24.41 -23.35
N ARG A 464 30.76 -25.36 -23.64
CA ARG A 464 32.10 -25.42 -23.03
C ARG A 464 32.94 -24.20 -23.41
N ARG A 465 33.00 -23.84 -24.70
CA ARG A 465 33.73 -22.64 -25.16
C ARG A 465 33.20 -21.34 -24.55
N LEU A 466 31.86 -21.20 -24.44
CA LEU A 466 31.24 -20.06 -23.77
C LEU A 466 31.60 -19.99 -22.29
N ARG A 467 31.62 -21.15 -21.62
CA ARG A 467 32.00 -21.26 -20.21
C ARG A 467 33.48 -20.93 -19.99
N GLU A 468 34.37 -21.47 -20.82
CA GLU A 468 35.81 -21.15 -20.81
C GLU A 468 36.04 -19.65 -21.04
N TRP A 469 35.36 -19.07 -22.03
CA TRP A 469 35.40 -17.63 -22.27
C TRP A 469 34.87 -16.83 -21.07
N TRP A 470 33.74 -17.22 -20.48
CA TRP A 470 33.17 -16.55 -19.31
C TRP A 470 34.09 -16.61 -18.07
N PHE A 471 34.77 -17.73 -17.85
CA PHE A 471 35.74 -17.87 -16.77
C PHE A 471 37.03 -17.08 -17.02
N SER A 472 37.41 -16.86 -18.28
CA SER A 472 38.59 -16.05 -18.63
C SER A 472 38.44 -14.55 -18.31
N ILE A 473 37.23 -14.06 -18.07
CA ILE A 473 36.96 -12.64 -17.77
C ILE A 473 37.17 -12.40 -16.26
N PRO A 474 38.11 -11.53 -15.83
CA PRO A 474 38.31 -11.22 -14.42
C PRO A 474 37.14 -10.38 -13.86
N ALA A 475 36.85 -10.52 -12.57
CA ALA A 475 35.93 -9.61 -11.89
C ALA A 475 36.62 -8.26 -11.61
N ALA A 476 35.89 -7.14 -11.74
CA ALA A 476 36.41 -5.84 -11.34
C ALA A 476 36.75 -5.83 -9.84
N PRO A 477 37.92 -5.32 -9.42
CA PRO A 477 38.29 -5.28 -8.01
C PRO A 477 37.36 -4.33 -7.26
N VAL A 478 36.89 -4.77 -6.08
CA VAL A 478 36.07 -3.97 -5.18
C VAL A 478 36.88 -3.68 -3.93
N VAL A 479 37.12 -2.40 -3.66
CA VAL A 479 37.67 -1.96 -2.38
C VAL A 479 36.49 -1.67 -1.47
N LEU A 480 36.35 -2.46 -0.40
CA LEU A 480 35.41 -2.17 0.67
C LEU A 480 36.05 -1.12 1.58
N GLU A 481 35.75 0.16 1.35
CA GLU A 481 36.02 1.18 2.37
C GLU A 481 35.13 0.89 3.58
N ARG A 482 35.69 0.19 4.56
CA ARG A 482 35.13 0.19 5.92
C ARG A 482 35.45 1.55 6.49
N GLU A 483 34.44 2.28 6.95
CA GLU A 483 34.62 3.52 7.71
C GLU A 483 35.68 3.26 8.79
N LYS A 484 36.72 4.10 8.82
CA LYS A 484 37.67 4.10 9.91
C LYS A 484 36.90 4.52 11.16
N ASP A 485 36.66 3.57 12.06
CA ASP A 485 36.40 3.87 13.46
C ASP A 485 37.61 4.65 14.00
N ASP A 486 37.57 5.98 13.89
CA ASP A 486 38.49 6.90 14.55
C ASP A 486 38.26 6.82 16.07
N LYS A 487 38.68 5.70 16.67
CA LYS A 487 38.91 5.62 18.11
C LYS A 487 40.16 6.44 18.44
N LYS A 488 39.89 7.69 18.79
CA LYS A 488 40.60 8.54 19.76
C LYS A 488 41.84 7.87 20.37
N LYS A 489 43.02 8.22 19.87
CA LYS A 489 44.21 8.29 20.73
C LYS A 489 44.15 9.63 21.48
N LYS A 490 43.88 9.56 22.78
CA LYS A 490 44.39 10.53 23.74
C LYS A 490 45.59 9.89 24.42
#